data_AF-A0A7C6VJ62-F1
#
_entry.id   AF-A0A7C6VJ62-F1
#
_cell.length_a   1.000
_cell.length_b   1.000
_cell.length_c   1.000
_cell.angle_alpha   90.00
_cell.angle_beta   90.00
_cell.angle_gamma   90.00
#
_symmetry.space_group_name_H-M   'P 1'
#
loop_
_entity.id
_entity.type
_entity.pdbx_description
1 polymer ?
#
loop_
_entity_poly.entity_id
_entity_poly.type
_entity_poly.pdbx_seq_one_letter_code
_entity_poly.pdbx_strand_id
1 'polypeptide(L)'
;MQLINDFFNWLNGIVWGIPMIVLILGTGLYLQLRLGFMPILRIPQGFRMIWGSRGVGTRAEGEISPFAALMTALSATVGTGNIAGVATAIAVGGPGALFWMWMTAFVGMATKYAEVVVAVKYREVDDKGEHAGGPMYAIRNGLGKRWGWLAGA
;
A
#
# COMPACT_ATOMS: atom_id res chain seq x y z
N MET A 1 -12.31 35.19 6.89
CA MET A 1 -12.04 33.99 7.70
C MET A 1 -13.08 32.89 7.52
N GLN A 2 -14.40 33.17 7.57
CA GLN A 2 -15.44 32.15 7.31
C GLN A 2 -15.35 31.51 5.91
N LEU A 3 -15.27 32.30 4.84
CA LEU A 3 -15.15 31.79 3.47
C LEU A 3 -13.94 30.85 3.24
N ILE A 4 -12.83 31.10 3.94
CA ILE A 4 -11.63 30.25 3.86
C ILE A 4 -11.91 28.92 4.58
N ASN A 5 -12.49 28.97 5.78
CA ASN A 5 -12.87 27.78 6.53
C ASN A 5 -13.90 26.94 5.78
N ASP A 6 -14.90 27.56 5.15
CA ASP A 6 -15.94 26.88 4.37
C ASP A 6 -15.34 26.19 3.13
N PHE A 7 -14.41 26.84 2.44
CA PHE A 7 -13.65 26.23 1.35
C PHE A 7 -12.84 25.01 1.81
N PHE A 8 -12.12 25.12 2.93
CA PHE A 8 -11.36 23.99 3.47
C PHE A 8 -12.26 22.85 3.95
N ASN A 9 -13.42 23.15 4.55
CA ASN A 9 -14.37 22.12 4.97
C ASN A 9 -14.95 21.36 3.77
N TRP A 10 -15.29 22.08 2.70
CA TRP A 10 -15.73 21.48 1.44
C TRP A 10 -14.62 20.60 0.82
N LEU A 11 -13.38 21.10 0.76
CA LEU A 11 -12.23 20.34 0.24
C LEU A 11 -11.97 19.09 1.08
N ASN A 12 -12.00 19.19 2.41
CA ASN A 12 -11.86 18.04 3.31
C ASN A 12 -12.97 17.00 3.08
N GLY A 13 -14.20 17.44 2.85
CA GLY A 13 -15.33 16.54 2.54
C GLY A 13 -15.13 15.76 1.24
N ILE A 14 -14.39 16.29 0.26
CA ILE A 14 -14.08 15.60 -0.99
C ILE A 14 -12.85 14.70 -0.83
N VAL A 15 -11.76 15.24 -0.29
CA VAL A 15 -10.46 14.56 -0.21
C VAL A 15 -10.45 13.47 0.86
N TRP A 16 -11.11 13.68 1.99
CA TRP A 16 -11.12 12.76 3.14
C TRP A 16 -12.50 12.17 3.42
N GLY A 17 -13.53 12.57 2.67
CA GLY A 17 -14.88 12.05 2.83
C GLY A 17 -15.19 10.84 1.95
N ILE A 18 -16.48 10.69 1.67
CA ILE A 18 -17.04 9.52 0.97
C ILE A 18 -16.39 9.26 -0.41
N PRO A 19 -16.13 10.27 -1.26
CA PRO A 19 -15.56 10.02 -2.59
C PRO A 19 -14.22 9.27 -2.53
N MET A 20 -13.36 9.65 -1.59
CA MET A 20 -12.05 9.03 -1.47
C MET A 20 -12.12 7.60 -0.90
N ILE A 21 -13.01 7.36 0.05
CA ILE A 21 -13.28 6.02 0.57
C ILE A 21 -13.78 5.10 -0.55
N VAL A 22 -14.73 5.59 -1.37
CA VAL A 22 -15.25 4.83 -2.52
C VAL A 22 -14.14 4.56 -3.54
N LEU A 23 -13.22 5.49 -3.75
CA LEU A 23 -12.12 5.30 -4.70
C LEU A 23 -11.09 4.28 -4.19
N ILE A 24 -10.68 4.33 -2.92
CA ILE A 24 -9.77 3.31 -2.35
C ILE A 24 -10.43 1.93 -2.35
N LEU A 25 -11.64 1.81 -1.80
CA LEU A 25 -12.29 0.51 -1.67
C LEU A 25 -12.76 -0.02 -3.02
N GLY A 26 -13.23 0.86 -3.91
CA GLY A 26 -13.64 0.50 -5.26
C GLY A 26 -12.47 0.04 -6.10
N THR A 27 -11.31 0.71 -6.05
CA THR A 27 -10.10 0.27 -6.76
C THR A 27 -9.56 -1.03 -6.18
N GLY A 28 -9.52 -1.18 -4.85
CA GLY A 28 -9.12 -2.43 -4.23
C GLY A 28 -10.02 -3.59 -4.61
N LEU A 29 -11.34 -3.38 -4.61
CA LEU A 29 -12.31 -4.41 -4.98
C LEU A 29 -12.19 -4.78 -6.46
N TYR A 30 -12.04 -3.78 -7.34
CA TYR A 30 -11.79 -3.99 -8.76
C TYR A 30 -10.52 -4.82 -8.99
N LEU A 31 -9.41 -4.47 -8.33
CA LEU A 31 -8.16 -5.21 -8.42
C LEU A 31 -8.29 -6.62 -7.84
N GLN A 32 -9.00 -6.78 -6.72
CA GLN A 32 -9.24 -8.08 -6.09
C GLN A 32 -9.97 -9.04 -7.05
N LEU A 33 -11.01 -8.55 -7.73
CA LEU A 33 -11.76 -9.30 -8.74
C LEU A 33 -10.90 -9.59 -9.97
N ARG A 34 -10.15 -8.60 -10.49
CA ARG A 34 -9.29 -8.76 -11.66
C ARG A 34 -8.14 -9.76 -11.42
N LEU A 35 -7.61 -9.79 -10.21
CA LEU A 35 -6.57 -10.73 -9.78
C LEU A 35 -7.15 -12.09 -9.37
N GLY A 36 -8.46 -12.31 -9.46
CA GLY A 36 -9.09 -13.58 -9.11
C GLY A 36 -8.88 -13.98 -7.66
N PHE A 37 -8.90 -13.00 -6.74
CA PHE A 37 -8.61 -13.19 -5.31
C PHE A 37 -7.24 -13.79 -4.99
N MET A 38 -6.30 -13.78 -5.95
CA MET A 38 -4.96 -14.34 -5.80
C MET A 38 -4.20 -13.83 -4.56
N PRO A 39 -4.21 -12.52 -4.21
CA PRO A 39 -3.48 -12.05 -3.03
C PRO A 39 -3.92 -12.73 -1.74
N ILE A 40 -5.23 -12.99 -1.58
CA ILE A 40 -5.79 -13.68 -0.40
C ILE A 40 -5.48 -15.17 -0.44
N LEU A 41 -5.67 -15.82 -1.60
CA LEU A 41 -5.46 -17.26 -1.74
C LEU A 41 -3.99 -17.68 -1.60
N ARG A 42 -3.05 -16.79 -1.93
CA ARG A 42 -1.61 -17.07 -1.93
C ARG A 42 -0.88 -16.64 -0.66
N ILE A 43 -1.57 -16.12 0.35
CA ILE A 43 -0.98 -15.75 1.66
C ILE A 43 -0.15 -16.90 2.25
N PRO A 44 -0.64 -18.16 2.34
CA PRO A 44 0.13 -19.25 2.96
C PRO A 44 1.43 -19.55 2.21
N GLN A 45 1.40 -19.44 0.88
CA GLN A 45 2.59 -19.63 0.05
C GLN A 45 3.60 -18.50 0.26
N GLY A 46 3.13 -17.25 0.37
CA GLY A 46 3.97 -16.11 0.72
C GLY A 46 4.70 -16.30 2.05
N PHE A 47 3.98 -16.72 3.10
CA PHE A 47 4.60 -17.03 4.39
C PHE A 47 5.65 -18.15 4.28
N ARG A 48 5.38 -19.20 3.51
CA ARG A 48 6.35 -20.29 3.27
C ARG A 48 7.61 -19.79 2.57
N MET A 49 7.48 -18.89 1.58
CA MET A 49 8.62 -18.28 0.89
C MET A 49 9.46 -17.40 1.82
N ILE A 50 8.80 -16.56 2.62
CA ILE A 50 9.45 -15.69 3.60
C ILE A 50 10.21 -16.51 4.63
N TRP A 51 9.60 -17.56 5.18
CA TRP A 51 10.23 -18.42 6.20
C TRP A 51 11.40 -19.21 5.63
N GLY A 52 11.30 -19.67 4.38
CA GLY A 52 12.41 -20.32 3.66
C GLY A 52 13.58 -19.37 3.38
N SER A 53 13.33 -18.06 3.28
CA SER A 53 14.35 -17.04 3.01
C SER A 53 15.21 -16.63 4.23
N ARG A 54 14.92 -17.19 5.41
CA ARG A 54 15.71 -16.96 6.63
C ARG A 54 17.05 -17.70 6.64
N GLY A 55 17.25 -18.66 5.73
CA GLY A 55 18.50 -19.42 5.62
C GLY A 55 19.62 -18.61 4.96
N VAL A 56 20.81 -18.63 5.58
CA VAL A 56 22.05 -18.05 5.04
C VAL A 56 22.47 -18.85 3.81
N GLY A 57 22.52 -18.22 2.62
CA GLY A 57 23.08 -18.84 1.40
C GLY A 57 22.25 -18.74 0.12
N THR A 58 21.05 -18.16 0.14
CA THR A 58 20.29 -17.90 -1.09
C THR A 58 20.68 -16.53 -1.66
N ARG A 59 21.73 -16.48 -2.49
CA ARG A 59 22.01 -15.31 -3.36
C ARG A 59 20.88 -15.18 -4.39
N ALA A 60 19.76 -14.60 -3.99
CA ALA A 60 18.75 -14.09 -4.90
C ALA A 60 19.13 -12.66 -5.30
N GLU A 61 18.77 -12.23 -6.52
CA GLU A 61 18.99 -10.86 -7.01
C GLU A 61 18.20 -9.84 -6.15
N GLY A 62 18.89 -9.25 -5.16
CA GLY A 62 18.35 -8.22 -4.27
C GLY A 62 19.28 -7.93 -3.09
N GLU A 63 19.24 -6.69 -2.58
CA GLU A 63 20.11 -6.22 -1.49
C GLU A 63 19.83 -6.88 -0.14
N ILE A 64 18.57 -7.23 0.10
CA ILE A 64 18.10 -7.77 1.37
C ILE A 64 17.27 -9.03 1.16
N SER A 65 17.26 -9.92 2.16
CA SER A 65 16.43 -11.11 2.12
C SER A 65 14.93 -10.74 2.10
N PRO A 66 14.06 -11.55 1.48
CA PRO A 66 12.61 -11.35 1.54
C PRO A 66 12.07 -11.20 2.97
N PHE A 67 12.66 -11.90 3.95
CA PHE A 67 12.32 -11.70 5.37
C PHE A 67 12.72 -10.31 5.88
N ALA A 68 13.95 -9.85 5.58
CA ALA A 68 14.38 -8.50 5.95
C ALA A 68 13.51 -7.41 5.28
N ALA A 69 13.16 -7.57 4.00
CA ALA A 69 12.26 -6.65 3.29
C ALA A 69 10.88 -6.57 3.95
N LEU A 70 10.31 -7.72 4.35
CA LEU A 70 9.06 -7.76 5.09
C LEU A 70 9.17 -7.02 6.43
N MET A 71 10.24 -7.26 7.20
CA MET A 71 10.43 -6.61 8.50
C MET A 71 10.59 -5.10 8.36
N THR A 72 11.30 -4.61 7.34
CA THR A 72 11.40 -3.18 7.02
C THR A 72 10.02 -2.59 6.71
N ALA A 73 9.23 -3.25 5.86
CA ALA A 73 7.88 -2.80 5.51
C ALA A 73 6.92 -2.84 6.72
N LEU A 74 7.00 -3.86 7.57
CA LEU A 74 6.21 -3.96 8.80
C LEU A 74 6.58 -2.88 9.79
N SER A 75 7.88 -2.60 9.97
CA SER A 75 8.35 -1.54 10.87
C SER A 75 7.84 -0.17 10.44
N ALA A 76 7.66 0.08 9.14
CA ALA A 76 7.13 1.34 8.63
C ALA A 76 5.61 1.47 8.80
N THR A 77 4.89 0.35 8.92
CA THR A 77 3.42 0.33 8.94
C THR A 77 2.84 0.08 10.32
N VAL A 78 3.58 -0.54 11.23
CA VAL A 78 3.17 -0.80 12.62
C VAL A 78 3.74 0.29 13.52
N GLY A 79 2.86 1.07 14.14
CA GLY A 79 3.28 2.12 15.07
C GLY A 79 2.15 2.60 15.98
N THR A 80 2.46 3.57 16.83
CA THR A 80 1.53 4.17 17.81
C THR A 80 0.24 4.67 17.14
N GLY A 81 0.34 5.15 15.89
CA GLY A 81 -0.80 5.61 15.10
C GLY A 81 -1.86 4.52 14.87
N ASN A 82 -1.45 3.26 14.69
CA ASN A 82 -2.40 2.16 14.52
C ASN A 82 -3.12 1.83 15.84
N ILE A 83 -2.40 1.89 16.96
CA ILE A 83 -2.98 1.61 18.28
C ILE A 83 -3.99 2.70 18.66
N ALA A 84 -3.57 3.97 18.59
CA ALA A 84 -4.43 5.11 18.87
C ALA A 84 -5.59 5.19 17.87
N GLY A 85 -5.33 4.96 16.58
CA GLY A 85 -6.35 4.99 15.53
C GLY A 85 -7.42 3.92 15.71
N VAL A 86 -7.05 2.68 16.06
CA VAL A 86 -8.01 1.62 16.39
C VAL A 86 -8.83 2.00 17.62
N ALA A 87 -8.18 2.52 18.67
CA ALA A 87 -8.87 2.94 19.89
C ALA A 87 -9.89 4.06 19.62
N THR A 88 -9.51 5.08 18.84
CA THR A 88 -10.40 6.16 18.42
C THR A 88 -11.54 5.65 17.53
N ALA A 89 -11.25 4.74 16.59
CA ALA A 89 -12.27 4.18 15.72
C ALA A 89 -13.32 3.39 16.49
N ILE A 90 -12.92 2.62 17.51
CA ILE A 90 -13.85 1.90 18.39
C ILE A 90 -14.61 2.88 19.29
N ALA A 91 -13.93 3.88 19.85
CA ALA A 91 -14.57 4.86 20.74
C ALA A 91 -15.64 5.70 20.01
N VAL A 92 -15.39 6.08 18.76
CA VAL A 92 -16.30 6.92 17.96
C VAL A 92 -17.31 6.09 17.16
N GLY A 93 -16.88 5.01 16.53
CA GLY A 93 -17.70 4.17 15.64
C GLY A 93 -18.32 2.95 16.31
N GLY A 94 -18.02 2.70 17.58
CA GLY A 94 -18.44 1.51 18.31
C GLY A 94 -17.67 0.23 17.93
N PRO A 95 -17.99 -0.91 18.56
CA PRO A 95 -17.26 -2.17 18.36
C PRO A 95 -17.34 -2.71 16.92
N GLY A 96 -18.37 -2.31 16.16
CA GLY A 96 -18.53 -2.67 14.75
C GLY A 96 -17.43 -2.12 13.82
N ALA A 97 -16.67 -1.11 14.27
CA ALA A 97 -15.55 -0.56 13.50
C ALA A 97 -14.49 -1.62 13.16
N LEU A 98 -14.22 -2.57 14.08
CA LEU A 98 -13.23 -3.63 13.88
C LEU A 98 -13.57 -4.52 12.68
N PHE A 99 -14.85 -4.87 12.51
CA PHE A 99 -15.30 -5.66 11.37
C PHE A 99 -14.97 -4.96 10.05
N TRP A 100 -15.26 -3.67 9.95
CA TRP A 100 -14.97 -2.88 8.77
C TRP A 100 -13.46 -2.68 8.54
N MET A 101 -12.67 -2.56 9.60
CA MET A 101 -11.21 -2.53 9.47
C MET A 101 -10.66 -3.81 8.82
N TRP A 102 -11.18 -4.98 9.19
CA TRP A 102 -10.79 -6.23 8.51
C TRP A 102 -11.27 -6.28 7.06
N MET A 103 -12.52 -5.88 6.78
CA MET A 103 -13.04 -5.85 5.41
C MET A 103 -12.21 -4.93 4.50
N THR A 104 -11.88 -3.74 4.98
CA THR A 104 -11.02 -2.80 4.25
C THR A 104 -9.60 -3.34 4.06
N ALA A 105 -9.04 -4.06 5.05
CA ALA A 105 -7.75 -4.72 4.91
C ALA A 105 -7.76 -5.83 3.84
N PHE A 106 -8.82 -6.64 3.77
CA PHE A 106 -8.96 -7.66 2.73
C PHE A 106 -9.00 -7.06 1.33
N VAL A 107 -9.76 -5.98 1.16
CA VAL A 107 -9.88 -5.27 -0.12
C VAL A 107 -8.55 -4.56 -0.47
N GLY A 108 -7.91 -3.93 0.52
CA GLY A 108 -6.64 -3.22 0.35
C GLY A 108 -5.45 -4.13 0.02
N MET A 109 -5.54 -5.43 0.32
CA MET A 109 -4.48 -6.40 0.02
C MET A 109 -4.18 -6.47 -1.48
N ALA A 110 -5.20 -6.46 -2.34
CA ALA A 110 -4.98 -6.40 -3.79
C ALA A 110 -4.33 -5.11 -4.26
N THR A 111 -4.74 -3.97 -3.71
CA THR A 111 -4.12 -2.67 -4.03
C THR A 111 -2.65 -2.69 -3.65
N LYS A 112 -2.32 -3.14 -2.44
CA LYS A 112 -0.92 -3.17 -1.99
C LYS A 112 -0.08 -4.15 -2.80
N TYR A 113 -0.64 -5.31 -3.14
CA TYR A 113 0.02 -6.27 -4.01
C TYR A 113 0.33 -5.67 -5.39
N ALA A 114 -0.66 -5.03 -6.03
CA ALA A 114 -0.48 -4.40 -7.34
C ALA A 114 0.59 -3.29 -7.29
N GLU A 115 0.58 -2.46 -6.24
CA GLU A 115 1.58 -1.41 -6.03
C GLU A 115 3.00 -1.99 -5.96
N VAL A 116 3.20 -3.05 -5.18
CA VAL A 116 4.52 -3.70 -5.03
C VAL A 116 4.96 -4.36 -6.33
N VAL A 117 4.06 -5.04 -7.05
CA VAL A 117 4.40 -5.67 -8.35
C VAL A 117 4.87 -4.63 -9.36
N VAL A 118 4.16 -3.52 -9.47
CA VAL A 118 4.51 -2.43 -10.38
C VAL A 118 5.82 -1.77 -9.94
N ALA A 119 6.02 -1.54 -8.64
CA ALA A 119 7.26 -0.98 -8.11
C ALA A 119 8.48 -1.86 -8.41
N VAL A 120 8.36 -3.19 -8.31
CA VAL A 120 9.44 -4.13 -8.65
C VAL A 120 9.65 -4.20 -10.15
N LYS A 121 8.59 -4.13 -10.96
CA LYS A 121 8.68 -4.21 -12.44
C LYS A 121 9.38 -3.00 -13.05
N TYR A 122 9.18 -1.81 -12.47
CA TYR A 122 9.66 -0.53 -13.01
C TYR A 122 10.77 0.12 -12.15
N ARG A 123 11.37 -0.63 -11.21
CA ARG A 123 12.52 -0.17 -10.43
C ARG A 123 13.71 0.14 -11.32
N GLU A 124 14.52 1.10 -10.90
CA GLU A 124 15.80 1.43 -11.50
C GLU A 124 16.95 1.07 -10.56
N VAL A 125 18.16 1.12 -11.11
CA VAL A 125 19.39 0.99 -10.33
C VAL A 125 20.03 2.38 -10.31
N ASP A 126 20.24 2.93 -9.11
CA ASP A 126 20.92 4.20 -8.90
C ASP A 126 22.42 4.10 -9.24
N ASP A 127 23.12 5.22 -9.34
CA ASP A 127 24.55 5.32 -9.66
C ASP A 127 25.43 4.54 -8.66
N LYS A 128 24.90 4.26 -7.47
CA LYS A 128 25.55 3.47 -6.42
C LYS A 128 25.35 1.95 -6.57
N GLY A 129 24.58 1.51 -7.56
CA GLY A 129 24.24 0.09 -7.76
C GLY A 129 23.03 -0.38 -6.94
N GLU A 130 22.34 0.52 -6.24
CA GLU A 130 21.19 0.21 -5.37
C GLU A 130 19.86 0.28 -6.15
N HIS A 131 18.91 -0.58 -5.82
CA HIS A 131 17.59 -0.66 -6.42
C HIS A 131 16.65 0.41 -5.83
N ALA A 132 16.27 1.39 -6.65
CA ALA A 132 15.29 2.40 -6.31
C ALA A 132 13.95 2.13 -7.02
N GLY A 133 12.87 2.07 -6.25
CA GLY A 133 11.53 1.77 -6.75
C GLY A 133 10.46 2.54 -6.01
N GLY A 134 9.22 2.39 -6.45
CA GLY A 134 8.06 3.04 -5.83
C GLY A 134 7.07 3.61 -6.85
N PRO A 135 6.02 4.28 -6.38
CA PRO A 135 5.00 4.86 -7.26
C PRO A 135 5.57 5.88 -8.25
N MET A 136 6.61 6.64 -7.86
CA MET A 136 7.26 7.61 -8.74
C MET A 136 7.89 6.92 -9.96
N TYR A 137 8.66 5.84 -9.75
CA TYR A 137 9.28 5.04 -10.80
C TYR A 137 8.24 4.31 -11.66
N ALA A 138 7.18 3.80 -11.03
CA ALA A 138 6.06 3.19 -11.73
C ALA A 138 5.41 4.16 -12.74
N ILE A 139 5.26 5.44 -12.36
CA ILE A 139 4.68 6.46 -13.23
C ILE A 139 5.66 6.84 -14.34
N ARG A 140 6.91 7.16 -13.98
CA ARG A 140 7.94 7.58 -14.94
C ARG A 140 8.23 6.53 -16.00
N ASN A 141 8.37 5.28 -15.59
CA ASN A 141 8.82 4.18 -16.46
C ASN A 141 7.65 3.34 -17.03
N GLY A 142 6.47 3.39 -16.41
CA GLY A 142 5.31 2.57 -16.79
C GLY A 142 4.18 3.30 -17.51
N LEU A 143 3.91 4.57 -17.18
CA LEU A 143 2.79 5.35 -17.78
C LEU A 143 3.24 6.22 -18.97
N GLY A 144 4.55 6.39 -19.17
CA GLY A 144 5.15 7.13 -20.28
C GLY A 144 5.28 8.64 -20.03
N LYS A 145 6.07 9.32 -20.89
CA LYS A 145 6.52 10.71 -20.69
C LYS A 145 5.40 11.74 -20.45
N ARG A 146 4.18 11.50 -20.95
CA ARG A 146 3.03 12.40 -20.79
C ARG A 146 2.48 12.46 -19.37
N TRP A 147 2.78 11.46 -18.55
CA TRP A 147 2.31 11.36 -17.16
C TRP A 147 3.42 11.63 -16.14
N GLY A 148 4.60 12.06 -16.60
CA GLY A 148 5.76 12.32 -15.73
C GLY A 148 5.49 13.37 -14.64
N TRP A 149 4.56 14.30 -14.85
CA TRP A 149 4.17 15.30 -13.85
C TRP A 149 3.51 14.68 -12.60
N LEU A 150 2.93 13.48 -12.69
CA LEU A 150 2.37 12.75 -11.53
C LEU A 150 3.42 12.01 -10.72
N ALA A 151 4.61 11.78 -11.27
CA ALA A 151 5.69 11.06 -10.60
C ALA A 151 6.38 11.90 -9.51
N GLY A 152 5.95 13.14 -9.29
CA GLY A 152 6.70 14.12 -8.51
C GLY A 152 8.01 14.52 -9.20
N ALA A 153 8.60 15.62 -8.74
CA ALA A 153 9.92 16.06 -9.19
C ALA A 153 11.02 15.11 -8.68
#